data_AF-A0A502FJD1-F1
#
_entry.id   AF-A0A502FJD1-F1
#
_cell.length_a   1.000
_cell.length_b   1.000
_cell.length_c   1.000
_cell.angle_alpha   90.00
_cell.angle_beta   90.00
_cell.angle_gamma   90.00
#
_symmetry.space_group_name_H-M   'P 1'
#
loop_
_entity.id
_entity.type
_entity.pdbx_description
1 polymer ?
#
loop_
_entity_poly.entity_id
_entity_poly.type
_entity_poly.pdbx_seq_one_letter_code
_entity_poly.pdbx_strand_id
1 'polypeptide(L)'
;MSTLTVGAGQQYSTIASAVAASRDGDVLAVQAGTYRNDFANIDKKLTIEGVGGVARLEASGDIPNGKGILMVNTDVTIKNLAFSGATVADGNGAGIRFQGGNLTIENSLFENNQNGLLTNTMPGSTLTIRNSEFSHNGTGDGRTHNIYVGEIGKLSIDNSYFHDAVVGHEIKSRSYETVITNSRIAEGADGTGSYSIDLPNGGSAYIAGNTIQQGEHSQNPAMIHFGGESGPYPGSSLTVTNNTFVNDLPSQSAVAVLNQTGVLASVTGNATYGIASDLVAFGAAQVSNVTTLVVRPLIDLLHSVDAPAAPAPAPAPVAAAPVVTPDPAPAPAPSPSPAAGPGDLVLRVSEDAWQGHAQFTVSVDGAQVGGVRTASASHAAGQHDDVVIPGLPAGAHAVAVTFLNDAWGGSAAADRNLYVDSVSYAGEEKGIGAVLLSSGASATTTVGAAAPAPAPEAAGGHSLTLHLAEDAWRGDAQFAVMADGKQVGGGTVTASHAAGAVQDFTFNLPSAPSTVDVAFLNDAWGGTAGTDRNLYVAGFSVDGHEQPGATAALMSAGTAHFNVDPWA
;
A
#
# COMPACT_ATOMS: atom_id res chain seq x y z
N MET A 1 -35.13 -11.89 6.71
CA MET A 1 -34.14 -11.84 5.63
C MET A 1 -34.79 -12.37 4.37
N SER A 2 -35.17 -11.45 3.50
CA SER A 2 -35.70 -11.68 2.16
C SER A 2 -34.92 -10.81 1.17
N THR A 3 -34.89 -11.23 -0.08
CA THR A 3 -34.28 -10.45 -1.17
C THR A 3 -35.38 -9.74 -1.96
N LEU A 4 -35.30 -8.41 -2.05
CA LEU A 4 -36.20 -7.56 -2.82
C LEU A 4 -35.47 -7.18 -4.11
N THR A 5 -36.07 -7.47 -5.27
CA THR A 5 -35.46 -7.12 -6.57
C THR A 5 -35.82 -5.69 -6.97
N VAL A 6 -34.83 -4.93 -7.41
CA VAL A 6 -34.98 -3.50 -7.70
C VAL A 6 -34.48 -3.19 -9.10
N GLY A 7 -35.26 -2.45 -9.90
CA GLY A 7 -34.92 -2.05 -11.27
C GLY A 7 -36.12 -2.10 -12.22
N ALA A 8 -35.90 -1.72 -13.47
CA ALA A 8 -36.96 -1.75 -14.48
C ALA A 8 -37.53 -3.17 -14.64
N GLY A 9 -38.85 -3.31 -14.46
CA GLY A 9 -39.54 -4.60 -14.54
C GLY A 9 -39.32 -5.55 -13.35
N GLN A 10 -38.63 -5.11 -12.29
CA GLN A 10 -38.45 -5.87 -11.05
C GLN A 10 -39.60 -5.64 -10.05
N GLN A 11 -39.55 -6.28 -8.88
CA GLN A 11 -40.55 -6.14 -7.83
C GLN A 11 -40.74 -4.68 -7.41
N TYR A 12 -39.64 -3.93 -7.34
CA TYR A 12 -39.62 -2.49 -7.09
C TYR A 12 -38.88 -1.79 -8.23
N SER A 13 -39.43 -0.68 -8.72
CA SER A 13 -38.77 0.10 -9.78
C SER A 13 -37.67 1.02 -9.25
N THR A 14 -37.65 1.29 -7.94
CA THR A 14 -36.73 2.23 -7.28
C THR A 14 -36.21 1.65 -5.97
N ILE A 15 -34.99 2.05 -5.59
CA ILE A 15 -34.37 1.76 -4.29
C ILE A 15 -35.24 2.35 -3.19
N ALA A 16 -35.74 3.57 -3.33
CA ALA A 16 -36.61 4.20 -2.33
C ALA A 16 -37.86 3.36 -2.01
N SER A 17 -38.53 2.81 -3.03
CA SER A 17 -39.72 1.98 -2.81
C SER A 17 -39.38 0.62 -2.19
N ALA A 18 -38.23 0.03 -2.53
CA ALA A 18 -37.75 -1.19 -1.91
C ALA A 18 -37.36 -0.96 -0.43
N VAL A 19 -36.65 0.12 -0.12
CA VAL A 19 -36.32 0.54 1.26
C VAL A 19 -37.59 0.76 2.08
N ALA A 20 -38.64 1.36 1.50
CA ALA A 20 -39.92 1.54 2.17
C ALA A 20 -40.59 0.21 2.55
N ALA A 21 -40.48 -0.81 1.70
CA ALA A 21 -41.09 -2.13 1.90
C ALA A 21 -40.23 -3.12 2.72
N SER A 22 -38.93 -2.85 2.83
CA SER A 22 -37.96 -3.71 3.50
C SER A 22 -38.15 -3.80 5.02
N ARG A 23 -37.55 -4.84 5.61
CA ARG A 23 -37.38 -5.06 7.05
C ARG A 23 -35.90 -5.26 7.37
N ASP A 24 -35.57 -5.18 8.65
CA ASP A 24 -34.22 -5.46 9.13
C ASP A 24 -33.71 -6.84 8.65
N GLY A 25 -32.49 -6.83 8.14
CA GLY A 25 -31.80 -7.98 7.58
C GLY A 25 -32.21 -8.33 6.15
N ASP A 26 -32.98 -7.51 5.44
CA ASP A 26 -33.29 -7.75 4.03
C ASP A 26 -32.14 -7.31 3.10
N VAL A 27 -32.13 -7.90 1.90
CA VAL A 27 -31.20 -7.57 0.81
C VAL A 27 -31.97 -6.91 -0.32
N LEU A 28 -31.47 -5.79 -0.83
CA LEU A 28 -31.99 -5.11 -2.01
C LEU A 28 -31.05 -5.45 -3.18
N ALA A 29 -31.50 -6.35 -4.05
CA ALA A 29 -30.79 -6.76 -5.25
C ALA A 29 -31.12 -5.80 -6.40
N VAL A 30 -30.27 -4.79 -6.57
CA VAL A 30 -30.46 -3.67 -7.51
C VAL A 30 -29.83 -4.00 -8.85
N GLN A 31 -30.64 -4.17 -9.89
CA GLN A 31 -30.14 -4.44 -11.23
C GLN A 31 -29.23 -3.32 -11.72
N ALA A 32 -28.19 -3.66 -12.47
CA ALA A 32 -27.33 -2.69 -13.12
C ALA A 32 -28.14 -1.72 -14.00
N GLY A 33 -27.79 -0.44 -13.94
CA GLY A 33 -28.50 0.62 -14.64
C GLY A 33 -28.47 1.94 -13.91
N THR A 34 -29.03 2.98 -14.53
CA THR A 34 -29.10 4.32 -13.94
C THR A 34 -30.42 4.54 -13.22
N TYR A 35 -30.33 4.99 -11.98
CA TYR A 35 -31.42 5.35 -11.07
C TYR A 35 -31.38 6.87 -10.86
N ARG A 36 -32.06 7.62 -11.72
CA ARG A 36 -32.08 9.09 -11.66
C ARG A 36 -32.95 9.58 -10.51
N ASN A 37 -32.39 10.42 -9.65
CA ASN A 37 -33.08 11.07 -8.54
C ASN A 37 -33.81 10.08 -7.60
N ASP A 38 -33.25 8.88 -7.43
CA ASP A 38 -33.78 7.86 -6.53
C ASP A 38 -33.17 8.05 -5.14
N PHE A 39 -33.90 8.79 -4.30
CA PHE A 39 -33.43 9.19 -2.98
C PHE A 39 -34.11 8.39 -1.88
N ALA A 40 -33.35 7.92 -0.89
CA ALA A 40 -33.91 7.11 0.20
C ALA A 40 -33.38 7.49 1.58
N ASN A 41 -34.28 7.41 2.58
CA ASN A 41 -33.92 7.36 3.99
C ASN A 41 -33.94 5.90 4.45
N ILE A 42 -32.82 5.41 4.97
CA ILE A 42 -32.61 4.02 5.34
C ILE A 42 -32.54 3.92 6.86
N ASP A 43 -33.67 3.53 7.45
CA ASP A 43 -33.85 3.31 8.89
C ASP A 43 -33.88 1.82 9.26
N LYS A 44 -33.71 0.92 8.26
CA LYS A 44 -33.70 -0.53 8.43
C LYS A 44 -32.30 -1.07 8.18
N LYS A 45 -31.94 -2.15 8.86
CA LYS A 45 -30.67 -2.82 8.63
C LYS A 45 -30.70 -3.53 7.30
N LEU A 46 -29.91 -3.09 6.31
CA LEU A 46 -30.03 -3.60 4.94
C LEU A 46 -28.67 -3.90 4.32
N THR A 47 -28.67 -4.86 3.38
CA THR A 47 -27.66 -4.92 2.32
C THR A 47 -28.26 -4.38 1.04
N ILE A 48 -27.59 -3.47 0.35
CA ILE A 48 -28.00 -2.92 -0.95
C ILE A 48 -26.88 -3.24 -1.93
N GLU A 49 -27.16 -4.07 -2.92
CA GLU A 49 -26.16 -4.62 -3.82
C GLU A 49 -26.53 -4.45 -5.29
N GLY A 50 -25.59 -3.96 -6.09
CA GLY A 50 -25.68 -3.97 -7.55
C GLY A 50 -25.55 -5.38 -8.11
N VAL A 51 -26.45 -5.80 -8.99
CA VAL A 51 -26.51 -7.13 -9.60
C VAL A 51 -26.41 -7.01 -11.12
N GLY A 52 -25.53 -7.81 -11.74
CA GLY A 52 -25.31 -7.79 -13.19
C GLY A 52 -24.47 -6.59 -13.67
N GLY A 53 -23.79 -5.90 -12.76
CA GLY A 53 -23.02 -4.67 -13.01
C GLY A 53 -23.32 -3.59 -11.97
N VAL A 54 -22.77 -2.40 -12.14
CA VAL A 54 -22.92 -1.27 -11.20
C VAL A 54 -24.33 -0.67 -11.30
N ALA A 55 -24.99 -0.47 -10.15
CA ALA A 55 -26.20 0.33 -10.05
C ALA A 55 -25.84 1.80 -9.80
N ARG A 56 -26.14 2.69 -10.76
CA ARG A 56 -25.69 4.09 -10.77
C ARG A 56 -26.81 5.03 -10.28
N LEU A 57 -26.70 5.53 -9.06
CA LEU A 57 -27.61 6.54 -8.52
C LEU A 57 -27.10 7.93 -8.94
N GLU A 58 -27.83 8.55 -9.85
CA GLU A 58 -27.48 9.85 -10.43
C GLU A 58 -28.44 10.92 -9.92
N ALA A 59 -27.94 11.83 -9.09
CA ALA A 59 -28.69 13.00 -8.64
C ALA A 59 -28.58 14.15 -9.65
N SER A 60 -29.67 14.88 -9.81
CA SER A 60 -29.75 16.10 -10.60
C SER A 60 -30.77 17.03 -9.96
N GLY A 61 -30.43 18.31 -9.81
CA GLY A 61 -31.31 19.27 -9.13
C GLY A 61 -31.40 19.04 -7.62
N ASP A 62 -32.48 19.50 -6.99
CA ASP A 62 -32.62 19.52 -5.54
C ASP A 62 -32.81 18.10 -4.96
N ILE A 63 -31.95 17.72 -4.01
CA ILE A 63 -32.15 16.52 -3.19
C ILE A 63 -33.20 16.83 -2.10
N PRO A 64 -34.37 16.16 -2.06
CA PRO A 64 -35.48 16.53 -1.18
C PRO A 64 -35.18 16.48 0.32
N ASN A 65 -34.26 15.61 0.75
CA ASN A 65 -33.84 15.52 2.15
C ASN A 65 -32.76 16.57 2.52
N GLY A 66 -32.30 17.37 1.56
CA GLY A 66 -31.33 18.44 1.79
C GLY A 66 -29.90 17.98 2.10
N LYS A 67 -29.59 16.68 1.99
CA LYS A 67 -28.24 16.15 2.23
C LYS A 67 -27.79 15.07 1.26
N GLY A 68 -28.26 13.84 1.41
CA GLY A 68 -27.67 12.66 0.76
C GLY A 68 -28.54 12.07 -0.35
N ILE A 69 -27.93 11.44 -1.35
CA ILE A 69 -28.68 10.54 -2.25
C ILE A 69 -29.28 9.41 -1.39
N LEU A 70 -28.45 8.82 -0.53
CA LEU A 70 -28.89 7.96 0.55
C LEU A 70 -28.60 8.59 1.90
N MET A 71 -29.63 8.67 2.74
CA MET A 71 -29.55 8.99 4.16
C MET A 71 -29.54 7.69 4.95
N VAL A 72 -28.40 7.36 5.56
CA VAL A 72 -28.22 6.09 6.30
C VAL A 72 -28.27 6.36 7.80
N ASN A 73 -29.27 5.83 8.49
CA ASN A 73 -29.51 6.07 9.92
C ASN A 73 -29.26 4.84 10.80
N THR A 74 -28.80 3.73 10.21
CA THR A 74 -28.61 2.43 10.89
C THR A 74 -27.53 1.59 10.18
N ASP A 75 -27.40 0.32 10.58
CA ASP A 75 -26.45 -0.64 9.99
C ASP A 75 -26.78 -0.93 8.52
N VAL A 76 -25.87 -0.57 7.60
CA VAL A 76 -26.09 -0.79 6.16
C VAL A 76 -24.81 -1.30 5.50
N THR A 77 -24.95 -2.25 4.59
CA THR A 77 -23.90 -2.66 3.67
C THR A 77 -24.26 -2.23 2.24
N ILE A 78 -23.37 -1.49 1.59
CA ILE A 78 -23.49 -1.03 0.21
C ILE A 78 -22.45 -1.74 -0.65
N LYS A 79 -22.88 -2.35 -1.75
CA LYS A 79 -22.01 -3.12 -2.65
C LYS A 79 -22.28 -2.78 -4.10
N ASN A 80 -21.25 -2.48 -4.90
CA ASN A 80 -21.42 -2.37 -6.35
C ASN A 80 -22.43 -1.28 -6.78
N LEU A 81 -22.43 -0.15 -6.07
CA LEU A 81 -23.23 1.04 -6.39
C LEU A 81 -22.31 2.19 -6.80
N ALA A 82 -22.80 3.08 -7.66
CA ALA A 82 -22.16 4.36 -7.96
C ALA A 82 -23.06 5.52 -7.55
N PHE A 83 -22.47 6.60 -7.04
CA PHE A 83 -23.16 7.79 -6.58
C PHE A 83 -22.58 9.03 -7.23
N SER A 84 -23.41 9.81 -7.91
CA SER A 84 -22.94 11.04 -8.55
C SER A 84 -23.96 12.17 -8.60
N GLY A 85 -23.46 13.40 -8.74
CA GLY A 85 -24.25 14.60 -8.95
C GLY A 85 -24.91 15.16 -7.70
N ALA A 86 -24.60 14.65 -6.50
CA ALA A 86 -25.27 15.10 -5.28
C ALA A 86 -24.96 16.56 -4.98
N THR A 87 -25.98 17.42 -5.14
CA THR A 87 -25.89 18.88 -4.97
C THR A 87 -27.06 19.37 -4.12
N VAL A 88 -26.76 20.17 -3.08
CA VAL A 88 -27.78 20.82 -2.23
C VAL A 88 -27.43 22.28 -1.99
N ALA A 89 -28.42 23.07 -1.57
CA ALA A 89 -28.32 24.52 -1.44
C ALA A 89 -27.22 25.01 -0.47
N ASP A 90 -26.91 24.22 0.57
CA ASP A 90 -25.91 24.59 1.58
C ASP A 90 -24.48 24.07 1.26
N GLY A 91 -24.28 23.47 0.08
CA GLY A 91 -22.96 23.02 -0.36
C GLY A 91 -22.54 21.64 0.16
N ASN A 92 -23.37 20.93 0.92
CA ASN A 92 -22.99 19.66 1.58
C ASN A 92 -23.76 18.43 1.05
N GLY A 93 -24.07 18.43 -0.25
CA GLY A 93 -24.75 17.33 -0.92
C GLY A 93 -23.84 16.12 -0.99
N ALA A 94 -24.29 14.97 -0.51
CA ALA A 94 -23.46 13.77 -0.40
C ALA A 94 -24.00 12.60 -1.22
N GLY A 95 -23.12 11.76 -1.76
CA GLY A 95 -23.54 10.44 -2.26
C GLY A 95 -24.21 9.65 -1.14
N ILE A 96 -23.53 9.53 0.01
CA ILE A 96 -24.12 9.02 1.26
C ILE A 96 -23.96 10.02 2.39
N ARG A 97 -25.08 10.31 3.06
CA ARG A 97 -25.12 10.99 4.36
C ARG A 97 -25.29 9.95 5.46
N PHE A 98 -24.24 9.68 6.23
CA PHE A 98 -24.22 8.65 7.28
C PHE A 98 -24.48 9.25 8.67
N GLN A 99 -25.53 8.78 9.36
CA GLN A 99 -26.08 9.39 10.57
C GLN A 99 -26.39 8.44 11.73
N GLY A 100 -26.19 7.13 11.57
CA GLY A 100 -26.23 6.19 12.70
C GLY A 100 -25.86 4.76 12.32
N GLY A 101 -25.39 3.97 13.28
CA GLY A 101 -25.11 2.52 13.09
C GLY A 101 -23.72 2.21 12.52
N ASN A 102 -23.62 1.14 11.75
CA ASN A 102 -22.38 0.68 11.10
C ASN A 102 -22.55 0.66 9.57
N LEU A 103 -21.70 1.36 8.85
CA LEU A 103 -21.74 1.42 7.39
C LEU A 103 -20.55 0.67 6.79
N THR A 104 -20.83 -0.27 5.89
CA THR A 104 -19.83 -0.96 5.07
C THR A 104 -20.06 -0.61 3.60
N ILE A 105 -19.01 -0.19 2.90
CA ILE A 105 -19.02 0.17 1.48
C ILE A 105 -17.98 -0.68 0.78
N GLU A 106 -18.40 -1.43 -0.24
CA GLU A 106 -17.53 -2.33 -0.99
C GLU A 106 -17.76 -2.18 -2.49
N ASN A 107 -16.68 -2.20 -3.28
CA ASN A 107 -16.74 -2.18 -4.74
C ASN A 107 -17.62 -1.05 -5.30
N SER A 108 -17.59 0.14 -4.69
CA SER A 108 -18.52 1.24 -5.00
C SER A 108 -17.79 2.49 -5.44
N LEU A 109 -18.48 3.35 -6.19
CA LEU A 109 -17.94 4.59 -6.77
C LEU A 109 -18.68 5.82 -6.23
N PHE A 110 -17.94 6.87 -5.92
CA PHE A 110 -18.47 8.16 -5.50
C PHE A 110 -17.77 9.25 -6.29
N GLU A 111 -18.48 9.84 -7.26
CA GLU A 111 -17.88 10.81 -8.16
C GLU A 111 -18.74 12.06 -8.37
N ASN A 112 -18.11 13.22 -8.55
CA ASN A 112 -18.82 14.44 -8.96
C ASN A 112 -19.98 14.83 -8.01
N ASN A 113 -19.79 14.64 -6.72
CA ASN A 113 -20.70 15.11 -5.67
C ASN A 113 -20.10 16.32 -4.96
N GLN A 114 -20.92 17.09 -4.23
CA GLN A 114 -20.32 18.09 -3.33
C GLN A 114 -19.48 17.40 -2.25
N ASN A 115 -19.95 16.30 -1.66
CA ASN A 115 -19.13 15.36 -0.89
C ASN A 115 -19.36 13.94 -1.39
N GLY A 116 -18.34 13.10 -1.49
CA GLY A 116 -18.56 11.68 -1.80
C GLY A 116 -19.35 11.01 -0.67
N LEU A 117 -18.83 11.13 0.55
CA LEU A 117 -19.49 10.67 1.78
C LEU A 117 -19.34 11.69 2.91
N LEU A 118 -20.42 11.90 3.67
CA LEU A 118 -20.46 12.84 4.78
C LEU A 118 -21.08 12.20 6.03
N THR A 119 -20.32 12.04 7.11
CA THR A 119 -20.82 11.46 8.37
C THR A 119 -21.22 12.51 9.42
N ASN A 120 -22.08 12.11 10.35
CA ASN A 120 -22.40 12.87 11.55
C ASN A 120 -21.45 12.54 12.71
N THR A 121 -21.54 13.29 13.81
CA THR A 121 -20.90 12.94 15.10
C THR A 121 -21.62 11.76 15.74
N MET A 122 -20.96 10.60 15.83
CA MET A 122 -21.54 9.34 16.30
C MET A 122 -20.47 8.42 16.94
N PRO A 123 -20.03 8.67 18.18
CA PRO A 123 -18.89 7.96 18.79
C PRO A 123 -18.97 6.43 18.81
N GLY A 124 -20.17 5.83 18.72
CA GLY A 124 -20.37 4.38 18.68
C GLY A 124 -20.43 3.78 17.28
N SER A 125 -20.38 4.59 16.23
CA SER A 125 -20.52 4.14 14.83
C SER A 125 -19.19 3.74 14.22
N THR A 126 -19.26 2.82 13.25
CA THR A 126 -18.11 2.42 12.44
C THR A 126 -18.39 2.62 10.96
N LEU A 127 -17.35 2.97 10.21
CA LEU A 127 -17.36 3.09 8.75
C LEU A 127 -16.23 2.23 8.18
N THR A 128 -16.59 1.30 7.31
CA THR A 128 -15.65 0.43 6.58
C THR A 128 -15.78 0.68 5.09
N ILE A 129 -14.67 0.95 4.41
CA ILE A 129 -14.58 1.16 2.97
C ILE A 129 -13.56 0.18 2.40
N ARG A 130 -13.95 -0.63 1.42
CA ARG A 130 -13.06 -1.57 0.73
C ARG A 130 -13.25 -1.51 -0.77
N ASN A 131 -12.17 -1.68 -1.53
CA ASN A 131 -12.23 -1.86 -2.98
C ASN A 131 -13.05 -0.75 -3.68
N SER A 132 -13.09 0.45 -3.10
CA SER A 132 -14.00 1.51 -3.53
C SER A 132 -13.22 2.71 -4.00
N GLU A 133 -13.92 3.58 -4.73
CA GLU A 133 -13.31 4.70 -5.42
C GLU A 133 -14.07 6.00 -5.14
N PHE A 134 -13.33 7.04 -4.77
CA PHE A 134 -13.85 8.38 -4.51
C PHE A 134 -13.06 9.37 -5.35
N SER A 135 -13.74 10.10 -6.23
CA SER A 135 -13.07 11.02 -7.14
C SER A 135 -13.88 12.26 -7.48
N HIS A 136 -13.23 13.36 -7.83
CA HIS A 136 -13.91 14.57 -8.34
C HIS A 136 -15.03 15.10 -7.43
N ASN A 137 -14.97 14.81 -6.12
CA ASN A 137 -15.93 15.37 -5.18
C ASN A 137 -15.37 16.67 -4.58
N GLY A 138 -16.24 17.63 -4.36
CA GLY A 138 -15.89 18.96 -3.87
C GLY A 138 -16.57 20.08 -4.65
N THR A 139 -16.61 21.26 -4.04
CA THR A 139 -17.19 22.47 -4.65
C THR A 139 -16.17 23.55 -4.98
N GLY A 140 -14.88 23.29 -4.74
CA GLY A 140 -13.82 24.30 -4.89
C GLY A 140 -13.59 25.16 -3.64
N ASP A 141 -14.35 24.95 -2.55
CA ASP A 141 -14.41 25.85 -1.39
C ASP A 141 -13.46 25.50 -0.23
N GLY A 142 -12.84 24.31 -0.28
CA GLY A 142 -11.92 23.79 0.75
C GLY A 142 -12.61 23.13 1.93
N ARG A 143 -13.95 23.06 1.96
CA ARG A 143 -14.75 22.53 3.07
C ARG A 143 -15.45 21.23 2.73
N THR A 144 -15.49 20.92 1.46
CA THR A 144 -16.11 19.74 0.87
C THR A 144 -15.03 18.76 0.41
N HIS A 145 -15.28 17.46 0.52
CA HIS A 145 -14.22 16.44 0.44
C HIS A 145 -14.67 15.20 -0.33
N ASN A 146 -13.69 14.38 -0.74
CA ASN A 146 -13.98 13.01 -1.19
C ASN A 146 -14.68 12.23 -0.08
N ILE A 147 -14.12 12.22 1.13
CA ILE A 147 -14.86 11.83 2.34
C ILE A 147 -14.65 12.80 3.50
N TYR A 148 -15.76 13.13 4.18
CA TYR A 148 -15.76 13.81 5.47
C TYR A 148 -16.32 12.86 6.53
N VAL A 149 -15.45 12.43 7.44
CA VAL A 149 -15.81 11.60 8.59
C VAL A 149 -15.70 12.43 9.87
N GLY A 150 -16.85 12.75 10.48
CA GLY A 150 -16.97 13.37 11.80
C GLY A 150 -16.53 12.44 12.94
N GLU A 151 -16.84 12.79 14.20
CA GLU A 151 -16.38 12.01 15.35
C GLU A 151 -17.15 10.68 15.49
N ILE A 152 -16.65 9.64 14.82
CA ILE A 152 -17.14 8.26 14.92
C ILE A 152 -16.14 7.37 15.66
N GLY A 153 -16.59 6.18 16.06
CA GLY A 153 -15.74 5.21 16.77
C GLY A 153 -14.56 4.75 15.92
N LYS A 154 -14.82 4.33 14.68
CA LYS A 154 -13.77 3.78 13.80
C LYS A 154 -14.03 4.05 12.31
N LEU A 155 -13.00 4.50 11.61
CA LEU A 155 -12.88 4.46 10.16
C LEU A 155 -11.87 3.38 9.76
N SER A 156 -12.24 2.49 8.85
CA SER A 156 -11.36 1.50 8.23
C SER A 156 -11.44 1.62 6.72
N ILE A 157 -10.29 1.84 6.07
CA ILE A 157 -10.15 1.93 4.62
C ILE A 157 -9.12 0.89 4.19
N ASP A 158 -9.47 0.05 3.23
CA ASP A 158 -8.57 -0.94 2.68
C ASP A 158 -8.72 -1.05 1.15
N ASN A 159 -7.60 -1.23 0.44
CA ASN A 159 -7.58 -1.48 -1.00
C ASN A 159 -8.49 -0.54 -1.81
N SER A 160 -8.51 0.75 -1.48
CA SER A 160 -9.40 1.74 -2.08
C SER A 160 -8.62 2.86 -2.77
N TYR A 161 -9.29 3.61 -3.63
CA TYR A 161 -8.68 4.69 -4.42
C TYR A 161 -9.37 6.03 -4.15
N PHE A 162 -8.60 7.02 -3.71
CA PHE A 162 -9.04 8.39 -3.47
C PHE A 162 -8.19 9.32 -4.32
N HIS A 163 -8.83 10.15 -5.15
CA HIS A 163 -8.12 11.05 -6.04
C HIS A 163 -8.97 12.23 -6.50
N ASP A 164 -8.34 13.21 -7.13
CA ASP A 164 -9.01 14.35 -7.78
C ASP A 164 -10.05 15.06 -6.89
N ALA A 165 -9.81 15.23 -5.58
CA ALA A 165 -10.67 16.10 -4.79
C ALA A 165 -10.71 17.51 -5.42
N VAL A 166 -11.91 18.06 -5.62
CA VAL A 166 -12.10 19.40 -6.22
C VAL A 166 -11.96 20.42 -5.11
N VAL A 167 -10.70 20.62 -4.69
CA VAL A 167 -10.31 21.35 -3.49
C VAL A 167 -10.90 20.71 -2.21
N GLY A 168 -10.18 20.81 -1.09
CA GLY A 168 -10.51 20.06 0.13
C GLY A 168 -9.68 18.78 0.22
N HIS A 169 -10.07 17.81 1.06
CA HIS A 169 -9.21 16.66 1.36
C HIS A 169 -9.69 15.41 0.62
N GLU A 170 -8.73 14.55 0.29
CA GLU A 170 -9.04 13.19 -0.18
C GLU A 170 -9.76 12.42 0.95
N ILE A 171 -9.17 12.45 2.15
CA ILE A 171 -9.73 11.84 3.35
C ILE A 171 -9.64 12.84 4.51
N LYS A 172 -10.79 13.25 5.07
CA LYS A 172 -10.87 13.93 6.37
C LYS A 172 -11.50 13.00 7.41
N SER A 173 -10.80 12.74 8.51
CA SER A 173 -11.31 11.89 9.60
C SER A 173 -11.11 12.50 10.97
N ARG A 174 -12.20 12.67 11.70
CA ARG A 174 -12.23 12.97 13.14
C ARG A 174 -12.51 11.72 13.99
N SER A 175 -12.34 10.52 13.43
CA SER A 175 -12.65 9.27 14.13
C SER A 175 -11.70 9.03 15.30
N TYR A 176 -12.17 8.34 16.35
CA TYR A 176 -11.31 7.93 17.47
C TYR A 176 -10.26 6.92 17.04
N GLU A 177 -10.59 6.04 16.09
CA GLU A 177 -9.66 5.13 15.42
C GLU A 177 -9.75 5.33 13.90
N THR A 178 -8.61 5.47 13.24
CA THR A 178 -8.52 5.53 11.77
C THR A 178 -7.48 4.54 11.29
N VAL A 179 -7.90 3.58 10.47
CA VAL A 179 -7.03 2.58 9.83
C VAL A 179 -7.12 2.74 8.32
N ILE A 180 -6.00 2.98 7.65
CA ILE A 180 -5.92 3.14 6.20
C ILE A 180 -4.81 2.23 5.68
N THR A 181 -5.17 1.21 4.93
CA THR A 181 -4.24 0.20 4.44
C THR A 181 -4.36 -0.08 2.95
N ASN A 182 -3.24 -0.49 2.34
CA ASN A 182 -3.19 -1.03 0.98
C ASN A 182 -3.88 -0.17 -0.08
N SER A 183 -4.01 1.13 0.16
CA SER A 183 -4.84 2.03 -0.63
C SER A 183 -3.98 2.98 -1.45
N ARG A 184 -4.62 3.53 -2.49
CA ARG A 184 -4.06 4.59 -3.32
C ARG A 184 -4.75 5.90 -2.95
N ILE A 185 -3.97 6.87 -2.52
CA ILE A 185 -4.45 8.24 -2.28
C ILE A 185 -3.59 9.10 -3.20
N ALA A 186 -3.99 9.22 -4.45
CA ALA A 186 -3.13 9.75 -5.51
C ALA A 186 -3.92 10.66 -6.43
N GLU A 187 -3.74 11.96 -6.26
CA GLU A 187 -4.44 13.03 -6.98
C GLU A 187 -4.23 13.05 -8.49
N GLY A 188 -3.18 12.40 -8.99
CA GLY A 188 -2.80 12.53 -10.39
C GLY A 188 -2.11 13.87 -10.68
N ALA A 189 -1.99 14.21 -11.97
CA ALA A 189 -1.28 15.42 -12.41
C ALA A 189 -2.12 16.70 -12.25
N ASP A 190 -3.44 16.58 -12.41
CA ASP A 190 -4.36 17.73 -12.46
C ASP A 190 -5.13 17.95 -11.14
N GLY A 191 -4.96 17.08 -10.15
CA GLY A 191 -5.69 17.16 -8.88
C GLY A 191 -5.35 18.40 -8.06
N THR A 192 -6.36 18.93 -7.36
CA THR A 192 -6.31 20.22 -6.63
C THR A 192 -6.69 20.09 -5.16
N GLY A 193 -6.65 18.88 -4.64
CA GLY A 193 -6.85 18.56 -3.25
C GLY A 193 -5.82 19.23 -2.35
N SER A 194 -6.07 19.13 -1.06
CA SER A 194 -5.32 19.78 -0.01
C SER A 194 -4.45 18.75 0.69
N TYR A 195 -4.91 18.17 1.80
CA TYR A 195 -4.23 17.04 2.42
C TYR A 195 -4.71 15.76 1.76
N SER A 196 -3.79 14.83 1.49
CA SER A 196 -4.15 13.45 1.13
C SER A 196 -4.87 12.77 2.32
N ILE A 197 -4.40 13.00 3.53
CA ILE A 197 -5.06 12.48 4.75
C ILE A 197 -5.04 13.58 5.82
N ASP A 198 -6.21 14.02 6.25
CA ASP A 198 -6.40 15.00 7.32
C ASP A 198 -7.02 14.36 8.56
N LEU A 199 -6.29 14.38 9.68
CA LEU A 199 -6.68 13.84 10.98
C LEU A 199 -6.71 14.94 12.06
N PRO A 200 -7.64 15.92 11.95
CA PRO A 200 -7.54 17.19 12.68
C PRO A 200 -7.72 17.07 14.20
N ASN A 201 -8.28 15.95 14.68
CA ASN A 201 -8.52 15.64 16.09
C ASN A 201 -7.52 14.61 16.67
N GLY A 202 -6.55 14.16 15.87
CA GLY A 202 -5.69 13.03 16.23
C GLY A 202 -6.46 11.71 16.22
N GLY A 203 -6.47 11.00 17.36
CA GLY A 203 -7.00 9.64 17.48
C GLY A 203 -5.91 8.57 17.38
N SER A 204 -6.33 7.30 17.40
CA SER A 204 -5.46 6.16 17.13
C SER A 204 -5.41 5.92 15.63
N ALA A 205 -4.34 6.39 14.98
CA ALA A 205 -4.18 6.35 13.54
C ALA A 205 -3.11 5.33 13.10
N TYR A 206 -3.48 4.41 12.22
CA TYR A 206 -2.60 3.43 11.59
C TYR A 206 -2.70 3.53 10.07
N ILE A 207 -1.65 4.02 9.43
CA ILE A 207 -1.57 4.30 8.00
C ILE A 207 -0.43 3.45 7.43
N ALA A 208 -0.76 2.37 6.71
CA ALA A 208 0.25 1.41 6.29
C ALA A 208 0.07 0.80 4.89
N GLY A 209 1.16 0.58 4.16
CA GLY A 209 1.10 -0.10 2.86
C GLY A 209 0.42 0.71 1.76
N ASN A 210 0.26 2.02 1.93
CA ASN A 210 -0.43 2.87 0.95
C ASN A 210 0.55 3.49 -0.06
N THR A 211 0.03 3.82 -1.23
CA THR A 211 0.68 4.80 -2.13
C THR A 211 -0.02 6.13 -1.95
N ILE A 212 0.71 7.15 -1.53
CA ILE A 212 0.19 8.48 -1.23
C ILE A 212 0.92 9.46 -2.14
N GLN A 213 0.19 10.15 -2.99
CA GLN A 213 0.72 11.15 -3.90
C GLN A 213 -0.05 12.45 -3.78
N GLN A 214 0.70 13.54 -3.65
CA GLN A 214 0.18 14.91 -3.78
C GLN A 214 0.64 15.47 -5.13
N GLY A 215 -0.30 16.06 -5.86
CA GLY A 215 -0.11 16.62 -7.20
C GLY A 215 0.65 17.94 -7.22
N GLU A 216 0.97 18.41 -8.43
CA GLU A 216 1.65 19.71 -8.63
C GLU A 216 0.79 20.91 -8.20
N HIS A 217 -0.52 20.71 -8.05
CA HIS A 217 -1.50 21.75 -7.74
C HIS A 217 -2.12 21.60 -6.35
N SER A 218 -1.61 20.69 -5.51
CA SER A 218 -2.11 20.50 -4.15
C SER A 218 -2.03 21.78 -3.33
N GLN A 219 -3.07 22.07 -2.55
CA GLN A 219 -3.17 23.34 -1.84
C GLN A 219 -2.33 23.41 -0.57
N ASN A 220 -2.16 22.28 0.10
CA ASN A 220 -1.35 22.19 1.30
C ASN A 220 -0.09 21.39 1.02
N PRO A 221 1.06 21.81 1.58
CA PRO A 221 2.31 21.13 1.32
C PRO A 221 2.50 19.83 2.12
N ALA A 222 1.67 19.60 3.15
CA ALA A 222 1.69 18.35 3.88
C ALA A 222 0.80 17.31 3.21
N MET A 223 1.23 16.06 3.18
CA MET A 223 0.43 14.95 2.64
C MET A 223 -0.48 14.34 3.71
N ILE A 224 0.10 14.02 4.88
CA ILE A 224 -0.63 13.59 6.08
C ILE A 224 -0.57 14.70 7.12
N HIS A 225 -1.73 15.14 7.61
CA HIS A 225 -1.86 16.09 8.70
C HIS A 225 -2.46 15.40 9.93
N PHE A 226 -1.86 15.64 11.11
CA PHE A 226 -2.30 15.06 12.37
C PHE A 226 -2.36 16.11 13.48
N GLY A 227 -3.57 16.29 14.03
CA GLY A 227 -3.91 17.34 15.00
C GLY A 227 -4.24 18.67 14.31
N GLY A 228 -4.09 19.81 14.99
CA GLY A 228 -4.07 21.14 14.34
C GLY A 228 -5.36 21.97 14.40
N GLU A 229 -6.55 21.36 14.46
CA GLU A 229 -7.80 22.12 14.63
C GLU A 229 -8.33 22.11 16.08
N SER A 230 -8.06 21.03 16.81
CA SER A 230 -8.38 20.88 18.23
C SER A 230 -7.23 20.14 18.93
N GLY A 231 -7.21 20.16 20.27
CA GLY A 231 -6.27 19.32 21.00
C GLY A 231 -6.50 17.84 20.66
N PRO A 232 -5.44 17.03 20.48
CA PRO A 232 -5.62 15.62 20.13
C PRO A 232 -6.41 14.87 21.21
N TYR A 233 -7.17 13.86 20.82
CA TYR A 233 -7.85 12.99 21.79
C TYR A 233 -6.86 12.41 22.81
N PRO A 234 -7.26 12.24 24.09
CA PRO A 234 -6.46 11.49 25.05
C PRO A 234 -6.10 10.10 24.52
N GLY A 235 -4.83 9.72 24.62
CA GLY A 235 -4.35 8.43 24.10
C GLY A 235 -4.16 8.38 22.58
N SER A 236 -4.18 9.54 21.90
CA SER A 236 -3.85 9.62 20.47
C SER A 236 -2.48 8.99 20.18
N SER A 237 -2.39 8.29 19.05
CA SER A 237 -1.17 7.67 18.54
C SER A 237 -1.16 7.75 17.02
N LEU A 238 0.02 7.89 16.42
CA LEU A 238 0.17 7.94 14.97
C LEU A 238 1.25 6.95 14.54
N THR A 239 0.87 5.97 13.72
CA THR A 239 1.79 5.05 13.05
C THR A 239 1.63 5.22 11.55
N VAL A 240 2.72 5.57 10.87
CA VAL A 240 2.82 5.73 9.42
C VAL A 240 3.94 4.81 8.95
N THR A 241 3.60 3.66 8.36
CA THR A 241 4.60 2.64 8.06
C THR A 241 4.47 1.98 6.71
N ASN A 242 5.59 1.69 6.05
CA ASN A 242 5.62 0.96 4.78
C ASN A 242 4.74 1.59 3.69
N ASN A 243 4.60 2.91 3.68
CA ASN A 243 3.92 3.64 2.62
C ASN A 243 4.93 4.15 1.59
N THR A 244 4.48 4.36 0.36
CA THR A 244 5.23 5.09 -0.67
C THR A 244 4.64 6.49 -0.81
N PHE A 245 5.41 7.51 -0.49
CA PHE A 245 5.06 8.93 -0.68
C PHE A 245 5.66 9.44 -1.98
N VAL A 246 4.84 10.10 -2.80
CA VAL A 246 5.26 10.79 -4.01
C VAL A 246 4.81 12.23 -3.93
N ASN A 247 5.75 13.16 -3.76
CA ASN A 247 5.47 14.58 -3.81
C ASN A 247 5.79 15.13 -5.20
N ASP A 248 4.77 15.62 -5.90
CA ASP A 248 4.94 16.38 -7.14
C ASP A 248 4.79 17.89 -6.92
N LEU A 249 4.30 18.33 -5.74
CA LEU A 249 4.17 19.74 -5.42
C LEU A 249 5.54 20.45 -5.39
N PRO A 250 5.78 21.49 -6.21
CA PRO A 250 7.03 22.24 -6.22
C PRO A 250 7.11 23.23 -5.05
N SER A 251 7.10 22.72 -3.82
CA SER A 251 7.14 23.50 -2.57
C SER A 251 8.30 23.09 -1.67
N GLN A 252 9.03 24.06 -1.13
CA GLN A 252 10.08 23.83 -0.14
C GLN A 252 9.53 23.39 1.22
N SER A 253 8.23 23.58 1.45
CA SER A 253 7.56 23.16 2.68
C SER A 253 6.92 21.77 2.55
N ALA A 254 7.11 21.08 1.42
CA ALA A 254 6.50 19.78 1.18
C ALA A 254 6.97 18.75 2.22
N VAL A 255 6.02 18.16 2.94
CA VAL A 255 6.28 17.26 4.07
C VAL A 255 5.37 16.03 4.00
N ALA A 256 5.93 14.83 4.21
CA ALA A 256 5.10 13.62 4.20
C ALA A 256 4.14 13.58 5.39
N VAL A 257 4.64 13.86 6.59
CA VAL A 257 3.84 13.86 7.83
C VAL A 257 3.99 15.18 8.59
N LEU A 258 2.92 15.94 8.69
CA LEU A 258 2.83 17.12 9.57
C LEU A 258 2.09 16.73 10.85
N ASN A 259 2.84 16.60 11.95
CA ASN A 259 2.30 16.34 13.28
C ASN A 259 2.30 17.64 14.11
N GLN A 260 1.13 18.24 14.28
CA GLN A 260 0.96 19.48 15.05
C GLN A 260 0.66 19.22 16.53
N THR A 261 1.01 18.04 17.03
CA THR A 261 0.76 17.62 18.41
C THR A 261 2.06 17.27 19.14
N GLY A 262 1.97 17.05 20.46
CA GLY A 262 3.06 16.48 21.25
C GLY A 262 3.10 14.94 21.25
N VAL A 263 2.21 14.27 20.52
CA VAL A 263 2.19 12.80 20.40
C VAL A 263 3.41 12.38 19.60
N LEU A 264 4.21 11.44 20.11
CA LEU A 264 5.36 10.92 19.37
C LEU A 264 4.87 9.99 18.26
N ALA A 265 4.87 10.47 17.01
CA ALA A 265 4.51 9.67 15.84
C ALA A 265 5.60 8.63 15.51
N SER A 266 5.21 7.43 15.08
CA SER A 266 6.12 6.42 14.53
C SER A 266 6.04 6.47 13.01
N VAL A 267 7.12 6.92 12.35
CA VAL A 267 7.20 7.06 10.89
C VAL A 267 8.32 6.16 10.39
N THR A 268 7.98 4.93 9.96
CA THR A 268 8.98 3.86 9.78
C THR A 268 8.82 3.05 8.51
N GLY A 269 9.90 2.71 7.82
CA GLY A 269 9.84 1.81 6.65
C GLY A 269 9.22 2.44 5.39
N ASN A 270 9.01 3.76 5.37
CA ASN A 270 8.38 4.44 4.23
C ASN A 270 9.38 4.72 3.12
N ALA A 271 8.91 4.79 1.88
CA ALA A 271 9.68 5.30 0.75
C ALA A 271 9.18 6.71 0.38
N THR A 272 10.07 7.63 0.02
CA THR A 272 9.71 9.02 -0.33
C THR A 272 10.35 9.47 -1.63
N TYR A 273 9.57 10.02 -2.54
CA TYR A 273 10.05 10.73 -3.74
C TYR A 273 9.66 12.21 -3.65
N GLY A 274 10.55 13.11 -4.04
CA GLY A 274 10.25 14.55 -4.09
C GLY A 274 10.12 15.24 -2.72
N ILE A 275 10.53 14.58 -1.64
CA ILE A 275 10.48 15.10 -0.27
C ILE A 275 11.89 15.15 0.29
N ALA A 276 12.29 16.29 0.85
CA ALA A 276 13.59 16.43 1.50
C ALA A 276 13.68 15.50 2.72
N SER A 277 14.87 14.94 2.99
CA SER A 277 15.05 13.92 4.04
C SER A 277 14.70 14.43 5.44
N ASP A 278 14.89 15.73 5.70
CA ASP A 278 14.52 16.42 6.93
C ASP A 278 13.02 16.77 7.01
N LEU A 279 12.28 16.62 5.92
CA LEU A 279 10.84 16.86 5.80
C LEU A 279 10.03 15.57 5.61
N VAL A 280 10.59 14.42 5.99
CA VAL A 280 9.78 13.19 6.09
C VAL A 280 8.72 13.33 7.20
N ALA A 281 9.07 13.98 8.30
CA ALA A 281 8.11 14.32 9.34
C ALA A 281 8.48 15.67 9.98
N PHE A 282 7.47 16.50 10.22
CA PHE A 282 7.59 17.75 10.98
C PHE A 282 6.76 17.65 12.26
N GLY A 283 7.37 17.94 13.41
CA GLY A 283 6.77 17.78 14.74
C GLY A 283 7.34 16.59 15.51
N ALA A 284 6.65 16.17 16.59
CA ALA A 284 7.12 15.07 17.43
C ALA A 284 7.05 13.73 16.68
N ALA A 285 8.19 13.20 16.23
CA ALA A 285 8.24 11.94 15.50
C ALA A 285 9.53 11.16 15.78
N GLN A 286 9.43 9.83 15.77
CA GLN A 286 10.53 8.92 15.54
C GLN A 286 10.49 8.50 14.07
N VAL A 287 11.52 8.88 13.32
CA VAL A 287 11.69 8.54 11.91
C VAL A 287 12.80 7.51 11.78
N SER A 288 12.55 6.38 11.12
CA SER A 288 13.58 5.37 10.85
C SER A 288 13.27 4.54 9.59
N ASN A 289 14.28 3.92 9.00
CA ASN A 289 14.16 3.05 7.82
C ASN A 289 13.41 3.72 6.65
N VAL A 290 13.68 5.00 6.40
CA VAL A 290 13.06 5.74 5.28
C VAL A 290 13.97 5.66 4.07
N THR A 291 13.40 5.24 2.93
CA THR A 291 14.12 5.14 1.66
C THR A 291 13.78 6.34 0.78
N THR A 292 14.75 7.21 0.50
CA THR A 292 14.56 8.28 -0.48
C THR A 292 14.73 7.73 -1.89
N LEU A 293 13.68 7.87 -2.70
CA LEU A 293 13.63 7.46 -4.09
C LEU A 293 14.15 8.59 -4.98
N VAL A 294 15.13 8.28 -5.82
CA VAL A 294 15.71 9.21 -6.79
C VAL A 294 14.99 9.19 -8.15
N VAL A 295 14.11 8.21 -8.36
CA VAL A 295 13.24 8.08 -9.52
C VAL A 295 11.80 8.10 -9.04
N ARG A 296 10.95 8.87 -9.73
CA ARG A 296 9.52 8.93 -9.45
C ARG A 296 8.90 7.54 -9.66
N PRO A 297 8.23 6.95 -8.66
CA PRO A 297 7.50 5.70 -8.85
C PRO A 297 6.41 5.83 -9.90
N LEU A 298 6.18 4.75 -10.64
CA LEU A 298 4.93 4.60 -11.39
C LEU A 298 3.82 4.34 -10.38
N ILE A 299 2.78 5.17 -10.45
CA ILE A 299 1.58 5.01 -9.63
C ILE A 299 0.52 4.40 -10.52
N ASP A 300 -0.09 3.31 -10.05
CA ASP A 300 -1.32 2.81 -10.66
C ASP A 300 -2.42 3.86 -10.45
N LEU A 301 -2.90 4.47 -11.54
CA LEU A 301 -4.00 5.44 -11.54
C LEU A 301 -5.26 4.87 -12.19
N LEU A 302 -5.32 3.55 -12.41
CA LEU A 302 -6.48 2.92 -13.04
C LEU A 302 -7.69 2.91 -12.11
N HIS A 303 -8.86 3.18 -12.67
CA HIS A 303 -10.16 3.06 -12.01
C HIS A 303 -10.49 1.58 -11.77
N SER A 304 -10.88 1.22 -10.56
CA SER A 304 -11.04 -0.19 -10.15
C SER A 304 -12.42 -0.78 -10.49
N VAL A 305 -13.43 0.06 -10.71
CA VAL A 305 -14.84 -0.37 -10.82
C VAL A 305 -15.37 -0.55 -12.25
N ASP A 306 -14.59 -0.19 -13.28
CA ASP A 306 -14.92 -0.44 -14.68
C ASP A 306 -14.38 -1.79 -15.21
N ALA A 307 -13.78 -2.61 -14.34
CA ALA A 307 -13.52 -4.00 -14.65
C ALA A 307 -14.86 -4.76 -14.80
N PRO A 308 -15.05 -5.58 -15.86
CA PRO A 308 -16.32 -6.24 -16.12
C PRO A 308 -16.74 -7.08 -14.90
N ALA A 309 -17.96 -6.86 -14.43
CA ALA A 309 -18.53 -7.58 -13.30
C ALA A 309 -18.43 -9.10 -13.54
N ALA A 310 -18.06 -9.84 -12.50
CA ALA A 310 -18.23 -11.28 -12.50
C ALA A 310 -19.70 -11.63 -12.81
N PRO A 311 -19.98 -12.66 -13.62
CA PRO A 311 -21.35 -13.02 -13.99
C PRO A 311 -22.19 -13.30 -12.73
N ALA A 312 -23.42 -12.78 -12.72
CA ALA A 312 -24.34 -12.97 -11.61
C ALA A 312 -24.52 -14.46 -11.28
N PRO A 313 -24.51 -14.87 -10.01
CA PRO A 313 -24.80 -16.25 -9.65
C PRO A 313 -26.23 -16.58 -10.10
N ALA A 314 -26.38 -17.72 -10.78
CA ALA A 314 -27.68 -18.19 -11.24
C ALA A 314 -28.64 -18.35 -10.04
N PRO A 315 -29.93 -17.99 -10.18
CA PRO A 315 -30.89 -18.11 -9.09
C PRO A 315 -31.00 -19.56 -8.63
N ALA A 316 -30.98 -19.76 -7.31
CA ALA A 316 -31.08 -21.08 -6.71
C ALA A 316 -32.32 -21.83 -7.22
N PRO A 317 -32.18 -23.06 -7.75
CA PRO A 317 -33.32 -23.79 -8.27
C PRO A 317 -34.26 -24.17 -7.13
N VAL A 318 -35.54 -23.85 -7.31
CA VAL A 318 -36.64 -24.27 -6.43
C VAL A 318 -36.72 -25.80 -6.51
N ALA A 319 -36.68 -26.46 -5.35
CA ALA A 319 -36.71 -27.91 -5.25
C ALA A 319 -37.97 -28.51 -5.90
N ALA A 320 -37.77 -29.24 -7.00
CA ALA A 320 -38.77 -30.14 -7.57
C ALA A 320 -38.31 -31.60 -7.35
N ALA A 321 -39.30 -32.48 -7.16
CA ALA A 321 -39.20 -33.90 -6.80
C ALA A 321 -38.28 -34.74 -7.71
N PRO A 322 -37.74 -35.87 -7.21
CA PRO A 322 -36.61 -36.54 -7.85
C PRO A 322 -37.05 -37.27 -9.12
N VAL A 323 -36.45 -36.89 -10.25
CA VAL A 323 -36.45 -37.69 -11.48
C VAL A 323 -35.07 -38.31 -11.61
N VAL A 324 -35.05 -39.62 -11.82
CA VAL A 324 -33.85 -40.42 -12.03
C VAL A 324 -33.22 -40.02 -13.36
N THR A 325 -32.06 -39.37 -13.33
CA THR A 325 -31.23 -39.12 -14.51
C THR A 325 -30.06 -40.11 -14.58
N PRO A 326 -29.61 -40.49 -15.80
CA PRO A 326 -28.55 -41.48 -15.98
C PRO A 326 -27.20 -40.92 -15.55
N ASP A 327 -26.29 -41.85 -15.24
CA ASP A 327 -24.92 -41.64 -14.77
C ASP A 327 -24.21 -40.47 -15.49
N PRO A 328 -23.54 -39.54 -14.77
CA PRO A 328 -22.86 -38.42 -15.39
C PRO A 328 -21.77 -38.91 -16.34
N ALA A 329 -21.71 -38.32 -17.54
CA ALA A 329 -20.56 -38.47 -18.40
C ALA A 329 -19.30 -38.01 -17.63
N PRO A 330 -18.16 -38.73 -17.76
CA PRO A 330 -16.94 -38.38 -17.05
C PRO A 330 -16.53 -36.94 -17.39
N ALA A 331 -16.13 -36.21 -16.35
CA ALA A 331 -15.67 -34.83 -16.44
C ALA A 331 -14.59 -34.69 -17.55
N PRO A 332 -14.62 -33.60 -18.34
CA PRO A 332 -13.57 -33.36 -19.32
C PRO A 332 -12.23 -33.34 -18.59
N ALA A 333 -11.26 -34.07 -19.15
CA ALA A 333 -9.88 -34.07 -18.66
C ALA A 333 -9.37 -32.61 -18.58
N PRO A 334 -8.55 -32.27 -17.57
CA PRO A 334 -8.04 -30.92 -17.39
C PRO A 334 -7.43 -30.43 -18.70
N SER A 335 -7.80 -29.21 -19.08
CA SER A 335 -7.16 -28.52 -20.20
C SER A 335 -5.66 -28.48 -19.90
N PRO A 336 -4.79 -28.85 -20.85
CA PRO A 336 -3.36 -28.89 -20.60
C PRO A 336 -2.90 -27.51 -20.13
N SER A 337 -2.21 -27.48 -18.99
CA SER A 337 -1.46 -26.31 -18.51
C SER A 337 -0.64 -25.75 -19.67
N PRO A 338 -0.62 -24.41 -19.89
CA PRO A 338 0.35 -23.80 -20.78
C PRO A 338 1.73 -24.34 -20.42
N ALA A 339 2.45 -24.88 -21.41
CA ALA A 339 3.80 -25.37 -21.18
C ALA A 339 4.64 -24.19 -20.66
N ALA A 340 5.16 -24.32 -19.44
CA ALA A 340 6.01 -23.31 -18.83
C ALA A 340 7.17 -22.95 -19.78
N GLY A 341 7.28 -21.66 -20.09
CA GLY A 341 8.37 -21.12 -20.88
C GLY A 341 9.67 -21.07 -20.08
N PRO A 342 10.83 -20.93 -20.76
CA PRO A 342 12.10 -20.65 -20.09
C PRO A 342 11.98 -19.34 -19.28
N GLY A 343 12.06 -19.43 -17.95
CA GLY A 343 11.92 -18.28 -17.04
C GLY A 343 10.59 -18.20 -16.30
N ASP A 344 9.65 -19.13 -16.54
CA ASP A 344 8.39 -19.15 -15.80
C ASP A 344 8.56 -19.83 -14.42
N LEU A 345 7.90 -19.27 -13.42
CA LEU A 345 7.73 -19.88 -12.10
C LEU A 345 6.37 -20.59 -12.06
N VAL A 346 6.35 -21.86 -11.69
CA VAL A 346 5.12 -22.64 -11.58
C VAL A 346 4.93 -23.09 -10.14
N LEU A 347 3.80 -22.74 -9.53
CA LEU A 347 3.41 -23.23 -8.21
C LEU A 347 2.38 -24.33 -8.36
N ARG A 348 2.56 -25.43 -7.62
CA ARG A 348 1.52 -26.44 -7.43
C ARG A 348 0.81 -26.22 -6.13
N VAL A 349 -0.48 -25.94 -6.23
CA VAL A 349 -1.34 -25.67 -5.07
C VAL A 349 -2.56 -26.56 -5.12
N SER A 350 -3.06 -26.90 -3.94
CA SER A 350 -4.29 -27.67 -3.77
C SER A 350 -5.03 -27.18 -2.53
N GLU A 351 -6.27 -27.60 -2.34
CA GLU A 351 -7.10 -27.12 -1.24
C GLU A 351 -7.93 -28.21 -0.56
N ASP A 352 -8.36 -27.90 0.66
CA ASP A 352 -9.60 -28.43 1.22
C ASP A 352 -10.69 -27.38 0.97
N ALA A 353 -11.63 -27.69 0.07
CA ALA A 353 -12.72 -26.79 -0.25
C ALA A 353 -13.80 -26.83 0.84
N TRP A 354 -14.13 -25.67 1.42
CA TRP A 354 -15.28 -25.54 2.31
C TRP A 354 -15.91 -24.15 2.19
N GLN A 355 -17.23 -24.09 1.96
CA GLN A 355 -17.99 -22.85 1.71
C GLN A 355 -17.41 -21.94 0.61
N GLY A 356 -16.73 -22.54 -0.37
CA GLY A 356 -15.97 -21.84 -1.40
C GLY A 356 -14.51 -22.26 -1.42
N HIS A 357 -13.82 -21.80 -2.46
CA HIS A 357 -12.44 -22.15 -2.74
C HIS A 357 -11.43 -21.30 -1.95
N ALA A 358 -10.27 -21.87 -1.66
CA ALA A 358 -9.12 -21.20 -1.08
C ALA A 358 -8.57 -20.13 -2.04
N GLN A 359 -8.39 -18.92 -1.52
CA GLN A 359 -7.87 -17.77 -2.22
C GLN A 359 -6.53 -17.37 -1.63
N PHE A 360 -5.59 -17.00 -2.49
CA PHE A 360 -4.24 -16.65 -2.07
C PHE A 360 -3.60 -15.62 -3.00
N THR A 361 -2.54 -14.99 -2.52
CA THR A 361 -1.64 -14.18 -3.35
C THR A 361 -0.27 -14.84 -3.42
N VAL A 362 0.48 -14.47 -4.46
CA VAL A 362 1.88 -14.85 -4.61
C VAL A 362 2.72 -13.59 -4.66
N SER A 363 3.82 -13.55 -3.92
CA SER A 363 4.85 -12.53 -4.07
C SER A 363 6.18 -13.14 -4.48
N VAL A 364 6.95 -12.37 -5.26
CA VAL A 364 8.31 -12.66 -5.68
C VAL A 364 9.17 -11.47 -5.26
N ASP A 365 10.26 -11.73 -4.54
CA ASP A 365 11.19 -10.74 -3.98
C ASP A 365 10.50 -9.65 -3.14
N GLY A 366 9.46 -10.06 -2.40
CA GLY A 366 8.68 -9.17 -1.54
C GLY A 366 7.59 -8.36 -2.26
N ALA A 367 7.49 -8.44 -3.58
CA ALA A 367 6.45 -7.79 -4.37
C ALA A 367 5.37 -8.79 -4.82
N GLN A 368 4.09 -8.49 -4.61
CA GLN A 368 3.01 -9.34 -5.09
C GLN A 368 3.02 -9.40 -6.64
N VAL A 369 2.94 -10.61 -7.19
CA VAL A 369 2.89 -10.85 -8.64
C VAL A 369 1.49 -11.29 -9.05
N GLY A 370 0.81 -10.44 -9.82
CA GLY A 370 -0.58 -10.64 -10.22
C GLY A 370 -1.59 -10.35 -9.09
N GLY A 371 -2.85 -10.73 -9.34
CA GLY A 371 -3.95 -10.58 -8.39
C GLY A 371 -4.18 -11.80 -7.51
N VAL A 372 -5.26 -11.78 -6.74
CA VAL A 372 -5.73 -12.93 -5.97
C VAL A 372 -5.98 -14.12 -6.91
N ARG A 373 -5.47 -15.28 -6.51
CA ARG A 373 -5.62 -16.58 -7.19
C ARG A 373 -6.56 -17.47 -6.38
N THR A 374 -7.09 -18.49 -7.02
CA THR A 374 -8.00 -19.46 -6.41
C THR A 374 -7.45 -20.86 -6.65
N ALA A 375 -7.30 -21.64 -5.58
CA ALA A 375 -7.04 -23.07 -5.68
C ALA A 375 -8.39 -23.79 -5.76
N SER A 376 -8.51 -24.75 -6.65
CA SER A 376 -9.71 -25.52 -6.95
C SER A 376 -9.45 -27.03 -6.99
N ALA A 377 -8.18 -27.44 -7.10
CA ALA A 377 -7.78 -28.83 -7.06
C ALA A 377 -7.85 -29.42 -5.66
N SER A 378 -8.43 -30.62 -5.55
CA SER A 378 -8.60 -31.29 -4.26
C SER A 378 -7.29 -31.91 -3.76
N HIS A 379 -6.85 -31.49 -2.57
CA HIS A 379 -5.65 -32.04 -1.92
C HIS A 379 -5.83 -33.52 -1.57
N ALA A 380 -6.98 -33.89 -0.99
CA ALA A 380 -7.29 -35.27 -0.61
C ALA A 380 -7.33 -36.24 -1.80
N ALA A 381 -7.60 -35.74 -3.01
CA ALA A 381 -7.56 -36.53 -4.25
C ALA A 381 -6.15 -36.62 -4.87
N GLY A 382 -5.14 -35.98 -4.27
CA GLY A 382 -3.79 -35.88 -4.82
C GLY A 382 -3.71 -35.03 -6.09
N GLN A 383 -4.66 -34.11 -6.29
CA GLN A 383 -4.72 -33.20 -7.42
C GLN A 383 -4.05 -31.87 -7.07
N HIS A 384 -3.62 -31.12 -8.08
CA HIS A 384 -3.07 -29.77 -7.92
C HIS A 384 -3.47 -28.89 -9.11
N ASP A 385 -3.54 -27.59 -8.84
CA ASP A 385 -3.54 -26.54 -9.85
C ASP A 385 -2.10 -26.07 -10.08
N ASP A 386 -1.72 -25.91 -11.34
CA ASP A 386 -0.47 -25.25 -11.72
C ASP A 386 -0.73 -23.75 -11.91
N VAL A 387 -0.08 -22.92 -11.10
CA VAL A 387 -0.14 -21.47 -11.19
C VAL A 387 1.16 -20.97 -11.81
N VAL A 388 1.06 -20.47 -13.04
CA VAL A 388 2.21 -19.97 -13.81
C VAL A 388 2.36 -18.46 -13.59
N ILE A 389 3.56 -18.04 -13.19
CA ILE A 389 4.02 -16.65 -13.14
C ILE A 389 5.06 -16.50 -14.24
N PRO A 390 4.71 -15.83 -15.36
CA PRO A 390 5.57 -15.83 -16.53
C PRO A 390 6.74 -14.87 -16.42
N GLY A 391 7.87 -15.23 -17.03
CA GLY A 391 8.94 -14.29 -17.36
C GLY A 391 9.72 -13.71 -16.17
N LEU A 392 9.97 -14.50 -15.13
CA LEU A 392 10.92 -14.09 -14.10
C LEU A 392 12.35 -14.03 -14.69
N PRO A 393 13.11 -12.95 -14.41
CA PRO A 393 14.49 -12.84 -14.83
C PRO A 393 15.33 -13.98 -14.24
N ALA A 394 16.44 -14.36 -14.88
CA ALA A 394 17.31 -15.40 -14.33
C ALA A 394 17.92 -14.95 -12.99
N GLY A 395 17.75 -15.76 -11.94
CA GLY A 395 18.32 -15.46 -10.62
C GLY A 395 17.72 -16.27 -9.49
N ALA A 396 18.22 -16.02 -8.28
CA ALA A 396 17.58 -16.50 -7.07
C ALA A 396 16.43 -15.55 -6.70
N HIS A 397 15.27 -16.13 -6.42
CA HIS A 397 14.07 -15.37 -6.07
C HIS A 397 13.47 -15.87 -4.76
N ALA A 398 13.03 -14.95 -3.91
CA ALA A 398 12.23 -15.26 -2.73
C ALA A 398 10.75 -15.29 -3.12
N VAL A 399 10.12 -16.45 -3.03
CA VAL A 399 8.71 -16.64 -3.35
C VAL A 399 7.92 -16.81 -2.06
N ALA A 400 6.81 -16.10 -1.93
CA ALA A 400 5.84 -16.31 -0.86
C ALA A 400 4.44 -16.55 -1.42
N VAL A 401 3.71 -17.49 -0.81
CA VAL A 401 2.28 -17.74 -1.06
C VAL A 401 1.54 -17.44 0.22
N THR A 402 0.57 -16.52 0.19
CA THR A 402 -0.18 -16.07 1.38
C THR A 402 -1.66 -16.42 1.24
N PHE A 403 -2.17 -17.20 2.19
CA PHE A 403 -3.58 -17.61 2.23
C PHE A 403 -4.46 -16.47 2.75
N LEU A 404 -5.60 -16.19 2.09
CA LEU A 404 -6.37 -14.97 2.34
C LEU A 404 -7.72 -15.20 3.00
N ASN A 405 -8.44 -16.26 2.66
CA ASN A 405 -9.84 -16.43 3.01
C ASN A 405 -10.10 -17.71 3.82
N ASP A 406 -9.37 -17.95 4.90
CA ASP A 406 -9.68 -19.06 5.81
C ASP A 406 -11.14 -19.05 6.31
N ALA A 407 -11.69 -20.25 6.52
CA ALA A 407 -13.01 -20.47 7.08
C ALA A 407 -13.07 -21.83 7.81
N TRP A 408 -13.35 -21.80 9.13
CA TRP A 408 -13.44 -22.99 9.98
C TRP A 408 -14.84 -23.19 10.57
N GLY A 409 -15.40 -24.37 10.37
CA GLY A 409 -16.74 -24.80 10.81
C GLY A 409 -16.77 -25.77 11.99
N GLY A 410 -15.63 -26.01 12.67
CA GLY A 410 -15.56 -26.86 13.87
C GLY A 410 -15.17 -28.33 13.64
N SER A 411 -14.87 -28.74 12.40
CA SER A 411 -14.36 -30.08 12.09
C SER A 411 -13.49 -30.06 10.82
N ALA A 412 -12.58 -31.02 10.65
CA ALA A 412 -11.68 -31.08 9.48
C ALA A 412 -12.42 -31.16 8.12
N ALA A 413 -13.62 -31.76 8.08
CA ALA A 413 -14.46 -31.78 6.88
C ALA A 413 -15.18 -30.44 6.61
N ALA A 414 -15.08 -29.52 7.56
CA ALA A 414 -15.66 -28.19 7.53
C ALA A 414 -14.58 -27.11 7.65
N ASP A 415 -13.44 -27.34 7.03
CA ASP A 415 -12.26 -26.48 7.10
C ASP A 415 -11.81 -26.09 5.70
N ARG A 416 -11.44 -24.83 5.52
CA ARG A 416 -10.86 -24.36 4.26
C ARG A 416 -9.37 -24.17 4.46
N ASN A 417 -8.59 -25.05 3.83
CA ASN A 417 -7.14 -25.00 3.92
C ASN A 417 -6.53 -24.85 2.53
N LEU A 418 -5.37 -24.20 2.48
CA LEU A 418 -4.54 -24.11 1.29
C LEU A 418 -3.27 -24.93 1.48
N TYR A 419 -2.93 -25.71 0.46
CA TYR A 419 -1.74 -26.53 0.39
C TYR A 419 -0.85 -25.99 -0.72
N VAL A 420 0.44 -25.85 -0.41
CA VAL A 420 1.47 -25.49 -1.39
C VAL A 420 2.43 -26.67 -1.50
N ASP A 421 2.25 -27.44 -2.57
CA ASP A 421 2.92 -28.72 -2.77
C ASP A 421 4.36 -28.51 -3.24
N SER A 422 4.55 -27.72 -4.29
CA SER A 422 5.86 -27.43 -4.85
C SER A 422 5.92 -26.10 -5.59
N VAL A 423 7.14 -25.68 -5.89
CA VAL A 423 7.43 -24.61 -6.82
C VAL A 423 8.48 -25.09 -7.82
N SER A 424 8.31 -24.74 -9.09
CA SER A 424 9.26 -25.04 -10.16
C SER A 424 9.72 -23.76 -10.83
N TYR A 425 11.02 -23.62 -11.06
CA TYR A 425 11.61 -22.50 -11.77
C TYR A 425 12.80 -22.98 -12.60
N ALA A 426 12.91 -22.48 -13.83
CA ALA A 426 13.98 -22.86 -14.76
C ALA A 426 14.13 -24.39 -14.98
N GLY A 427 13.02 -25.13 -14.86
CA GLY A 427 12.98 -26.59 -15.03
C GLY A 427 13.35 -27.40 -13.78
N GLU A 428 13.68 -26.74 -12.66
CA GLU A 428 13.97 -27.38 -11.37
C GLU A 428 12.76 -27.25 -10.42
N GLU A 429 12.23 -28.39 -9.96
CA GLU A 429 11.11 -28.46 -9.02
C GLU A 429 11.59 -28.65 -7.58
N LYS A 430 11.08 -27.84 -6.66
CA LYS A 430 11.36 -27.87 -5.23
C LYS A 430 10.05 -28.08 -4.46
N GLY A 431 9.97 -29.20 -3.74
CA GLY A 431 8.86 -29.47 -2.82
C GLY A 431 8.82 -28.45 -1.68
N ILE A 432 7.63 -27.92 -1.41
CA ILE A 432 7.36 -27.02 -0.28
C ILE A 432 6.63 -27.80 0.82
N GLY A 433 5.55 -28.51 0.46
CA GLY A 433 4.75 -29.30 1.40
C GLY A 433 4.14 -28.47 2.54
N ALA A 434 3.81 -27.21 2.29
CA ALA A 434 3.26 -26.32 3.31
C ALA A 434 1.74 -26.45 3.40
N VAL A 435 1.25 -26.43 4.64
CA VAL A 435 -0.19 -26.43 4.95
C VAL A 435 -0.52 -25.09 5.61
N LEU A 436 -1.38 -24.31 4.98
CA LEU A 436 -1.78 -22.98 5.41
C LEU A 436 -3.22 -23.04 5.95
N LEU A 437 -3.32 -23.01 7.28
CA LEU A 437 -4.55 -23.30 8.04
C LEU A 437 -5.30 -22.06 8.54
N SER A 438 -4.84 -20.85 8.18
CA SER A 438 -5.45 -19.61 8.65
C SER A 438 -5.18 -18.46 7.70
N SER A 439 -6.07 -17.46 7.69
CA SER A 439 -5.87 -16.24 6.90
C SER A 439 -4.59 -15.53 7.35
N GLY A 440 -3.78 -15.09 6.39
CA GLY A 440 -2.44 -14.51 6.57
C GLY A 440 -1.32 -15.54 6.71
N ALA A 441 -1.60 -16.84 6.88
CA ALA A 441 -0.57 -17.87 6.88
C ALA A 441 0.16 -17.86 5.53
N SER A 442 1.49 -17.94 5.58
CA SER A 442 2.32 -17.82 4.39
C SER A 442 3.36 -18.93 4.32
N ALA A 443 3.51 -19.51 3.13
CA ALA A 443 4.61 -20.40 2.79
C ALA A 443 5.67 -19.61 2.03
N THR A 444 6.92 -19.62 2.48
CA THR A 444 8.03 -18.95 1.80
C THR A 444 9.07 -19.98 1.35
N THR A 445 9.67 -19.72 0.20
CA THR A 445 10.77 -20.52 -0.31
C THR A 445 11.64 -19.68 -1.23
N THR A 446 12.84 -20.16 -1.49
CA THR A 446 13.71 -19.62 -2.54
C THR A 446 13.78 -20.59 -3.71
N VAL A 447 13.78 -20.03 -4.91
CA VAL A 447 13.92 -20.75 -6.19
C VAL A 447 15.04 -20.15 -7.01
N GLY A 448 15.51 -20.92 -8.00
CA GLY A 448 16.73 -20.59 -8.72
C GLY A 448 17.96 -20.91 -7.88
N ALA A 449 19.07 -21.20 -8.55
CA ALA A 449 20.34 -21.24 -7.85
C ALA A 449 20.68 -19.80 -7.42
N ALA A 450 21.09 -19.61 -6.17
CA ALA A 450 22.02 -18.52 -5.90
C ALA A 450 23.13 -18.68 -6.94
N ALA A 451 23.40 -17.62 -7.71
CA ALA A 451 24.43 -17.67 -8.73
C ALA A 451 25.65 -18.41 -8.14
N PRO A 452 26.21 -19.43 -8.82
CA PRO A 452 27.44 -20.06 -8.34
C PRO A 452 28.39 -18.92 -8.00
N ALA A 453 29.00 -18.95 -6.79
CA ALA A 453 29.86 -17.86 -6.34
C ALA A 453 30.73 -17.45 -7.53
N PRO A 454 30.54 -16.23 -8.06
CA PRO A 454 31.00 -15.94 -9.40
C PRO A 454 32.51 -16.17 -9.42
N ALA A 455 33.00 -16.91 -10.42
CA ALA A 455 34.27 -16.47 -10.99
C ALA A 455 34.04 -14.99 -11.31
N PRO A 456 34.82 -14.07 -10.71
CA PRO A 456 34.41 -12.67 -10.59
C PRO A 456 34.06 -12.13 -11.97
N GLU A 457 32.77 -11.85 -12.21
CA GLU A 457 32.29 -11.36 -13.49
C GLU A 457 31.62 -9.99 -13.31
N ALA A 458 32.02 -9.08 -14.19
CA ALA A 458 31.90 -7.64 -14.09
C ALA A 458 30.44 -7.15 -14.06
N ALA A 459 30.05 -6.53 -12.94
CA ALA A 459 29.05 -5.47 -12.94
C ALA A 459 29.79 -4.16 -13.18
N GLY A 460 29.29 -3.32 -14.10
CA GLY A 460 29.90 -2.04 -14.43
C GLY A 460 30.13 -1.18 -13.18
N GLY A 461 31.37 -1.14 -12.74
CA GLY A 461 31.87 -0.48 -11.53
C GLY A 461 33.23 -1.07 -11.17
N HIS A 462 34.09 -0.26 -10.56
CA HIS A 462 35.40 -0.63 -10.07
C HIS A 462 35.33 -0.82 -8.54
N SER A 463 36.08 -1.73 -7.96
CA SER A 463 36.20 -1.89 -6.50
C SER A 463 37.14 -0.83 -5.95
N LEU A 464 36.67 0.10 -5.13
CA LEU A 464 37.52 1.07 -4.43
C LEU A 464 37.73 0.64 -2.98
N THR A 465 38.96 0.32 -2.62
CA THR A 465 39.35 0.03 -1.24
C THR A 465 40.15 1.20 -0.67
N LEU A 466 39.71 1.74 0.46
CA LEU A 466 40.47 2.72 1.24
C LEU A 466 41.18 2.03 2.40
N HIS A 467 42.44 2.39 2.57
CA HIS A 467 43.30 1.96 3.66
C HIS A 467 43.32 3.08 4.69
N LEU A 468 42.56 2.93 5.79
CA LEU A 468 42.37 4.00 6.77
C LEU A 468 42.94 3.63 8.15
N ALA A 469 43.43 4.63 8.87
CA ALA A 469 43.83 4.52 10.27
C ALA A 469 43.40 5.78 11.03
N GLU A 470 43.41 5.73 12.36
CA GLU A 470 43.02 6.84 13.21
C GLU A 470 43.94 7.04 14.40
N ASP A 471 43.94 8.26 14.93
CA ASP A 471 44.25 8.49 16.34
C ASP A 471 42.93 8.67 17.09
N ALA A 472 42.56 7.71 17.94
CA ALA A 472 41.31 7.76 18.68
C ALA A 472 41.39 8.73 19.88
N TRP A 473 40.41 9.63 20.00
CA TRP A 473 40.22 10.43 21.20
C TRP A 473 38.74 10.72 21.44
N ARG A 474 38.22 10.38 22.63
CA ARG A 474 36.78 10.49 23.00
C ARG A 474 35.82 9.82 22.02
N GLY A 475 36.23 8.67 21.47
CA GLY A 475 35.55 7.94 20.39
C GLY A 475 36.37 7.93 19.11
N ASP A 476 35.88 7.17 18.14
CA ASP A 476 36.61 6.81 16.93
C ASP A 476 36.31 7.79 15.76
N ALA A 477 37.21 7.87 14.79
CA ALA A 477 37.13 8.71 13.60
C ALA A 477 36.05 8.20 12.64
N GLN A 478 35.15 9.10 12.26
CA GLN A 478 34.07 8.84 11.31
C GLN A 478 34.35 9.53 9.99
N PHE A 479 34.09 8.82 8.89
CA PHE A 479 34.32 9.33 7.55
C PHE A 479 33.15 9.06 6.61
N ALA A 480 33.03 9.90 5.58
CA ALA A 480 32.22 9.64 4.39
C ALA A 480 33.11 9.62 3.15
N VAL A 481 32.72 8.83 2.15
CA VAL A 481 33.40 8.74 0.86
C VAL A 481 32.45 9.19 -0.23
N MET A 482 32.90 10.15 -1.04
CA MET A 482 32.20 10.56 -2.26
C MET A 482 33.04 10.13 -3.47
N ALA A 483 32.39 9.67 -4.53
CA ALA A 483 32.98 9.50 -5.84
C ALA A 483 32.20 10.34 -6.86
N ASP A 484 32.90 11.18 -7.63
CA ASP A 484 32.32 12.09 -8.62
C ASP A 484 31.12 12.89 -8.08
N GLY A 485 31.27 13.38 -6.84
CA GLY A 485 30.27 14.18 -6.13
C GLY A 485 29.08 13.41 -5.54
N LYS A 486 29.08 12.07 -5.57
CA LYS A 486 28.03 11.22 -4.99
C LYS A 486 28.58 10.35 -3.86
N GLN A 487 27.83 10.20 -2.77
CA GLN A 487 28.27 9.36 -1.66
C GLN A 487 28.25 7.88 -2.06
N VAL A 488 29.42 7.23 -1.96
CA VAL A 488 29.58 5.79 -2.24
C VAL A 488 29.75 4.98 -0.96
N GLY A 489 30.00 5.64 0.18
CA GLY A 489 30.08 4.98 1.46
C GLY A 489 30.52 5.86 2.62
N GLY A 490 30.96 5.23 3.70
CA GLY A 490 31.42 5.85 4.93
C GLY A 490 31.49 4.83 6.06
N GLY A 491 31.99 5.24 7.21
CA GLY A 491 32.12 4.36 8.36
C GLY A 491 32.89 4.97 9.52
N THR A 492 33.25 4.10 10.46
CA THR A 492 34.08 4.42 11.62
C THR A 492 35.37 3.61 11.53
N VAL A 493 36.52 4.28 11.66
CA VAL A 493 37.85 3.65 11.65
C VAL A 493 38.25 3.33 13.07
N THR A 494 38.76 2.12 13.34
CA THR A 494 39.23 1.70 14.67
C THR A 494 40.69 1.24 14.69
N ALA A 495 41.34 1.18 13.51
CA ALA A 495 42.75 0.85 13.41
C ALA A 495 43.62 2.02 13.87
N SER A 496 44.47 1.77 14.87
CA SER A 496 45.36 2.79 15.41
C SER A 496 46.54 3.10 14.48
N HIS A 497 46.66 4.36 14.06
CA HIS A 497 47.77 4.87 13.27
C HIS A 497 49.09 4.80 14.04
N ALA A 498 49.10 5.15 15.34
CA ALA A 498 50.29 5.03 16.19
C ALA A 498 50.84 3.60 16.32
N ALA A 499 49.99 2.58 16.14
CA ALA A 499 50.39 1.18 16.11
C ALA A 499 50.88 0.71 14.73
N GLY A 500 50.85 1.58 13.72
CA GLY A 500 51.10 1.23 12.31
C GLY A 500 50.01 0.33 11.72
N ALA A 501 48.83 0.28 12.33
CA ALA A 501 47.71 -0.53 11.85
C ALA A 501 46.90 0.24 10.80
N VAL A 502 46.28 -0.51 9.90
CA VAL A 502 45.40 0.00 8.84
C VAL A 502 44.16 -0.88 8.79
N GLN A 503 43.02 -0.27 8.50
CA GLN A 503 41.74 -0.91 8.30
C GLN A 503 41.22 -0.63 6.89
N ASP A 504 40.79 -1.70 6.21
CA ASP A 504 40.32 -1.61 4.84
C ASP A 504 38.81 -1.42 4.78
N PHE A 505 38.38 -0.48 3.93
CA PHE A 505 36.98 -0.24 3.62
C PHE A 505 36.77 -0.30 2.12
N THR A 506 35.93 -1.22 1.66
CA THR A 506 35.70 -1.46 0.22
C THR A 506 34.32 -0.98 -0.19
N PHE A 507 34.27 -0.20 -1.26
CA PHE A 507 33.07 0.41 -1.83
C PHE A 507 33.01 0.17 -3.33
N ASN A 508 31.82 0.32 -3.91
CA ASN A 508 31.65 0.30 -5.36
C ASN A 508 31.92 1.69 -5.94
N LEU A 509 32.87 1.79 -6.86
CA LEU A 509 33.20 3.00 -7.61
C LEU A 509 32.51 2.94 -8.99
N PRO A 510 31.53 3.80 -9.30
CA PRO A 510 30.71 3.66 -10.50
C PRO A 510 31.47 3.73 -11.83
N SER A 511 32.61 4.43 -11.86
CA SER A 511 33.47 4.61 -13.03
C SER A 511 34.90 4.91 -12.60
N ALA A 512 35.91 4.58 -13.43
CA ALA A 512 37.28 5.03 -13.24
C ALA A 512 37.92 5.38 -14.60
N PRO A 513 38.78 6.41 -14.69
CA PRO A 513 39.24 7.30 -13.61
C PRO A 513 38.12 8.11 -12.97
N SER A 514 38.29 8.46 -11.69
CA SER A 514 37.28 9.15 -10.88
C SER A 514 37.91 10.09 -9.87
N THR A 515 37.13 11.10 -9.48
CA THR A 515 37.42 11.94 -8.33
C THR A 515 36.86 11.28 -7.07
N VAL A 516 37.70 11.03 -6.08
CA VAL A 516 37.31 10.43 -4.80
C VAL A 516 37.63 11.40 -3.66
N ASP A 517 36.61 11.69 -2.86
CA ASP A 517 36.71 12.57 -1.69
C ASP A 517 36.51 11.76 -0.41
N VAL A 518 37.41 11.94 0.56
CA VAL A 518 37.29 11.35 1.90
C VAL A 518 37.07 12.48 2.90
N ALA A 519 35.87 12.55 3.46
CA ALA A 519 35.50 13.57 4.43
C ALA A 519 35.63 13.03 5.85
N PHE A 520 36.45 13.66 6.68
CA PHE A 520 36.55 13.41 8.12
C PHE A 520 35.48 14.24 8.86
N LEU A 521 34.55 13.56 9.53
CA LEU A 521 33.27 14.16 9.95
C LEU A 521 33.23 14.64 11.40
N ASN A 522 33.98 13.99 12.29
CA ASN A 522 33.80 14.14 13.72
C ASN A 522 35.10 14.52 14.44
N ASP A 523 35.84 15.49 13.94
CA ASP A 523 37.03 16.00 14.61
C ASP A 523 36.80 16.43 16.07
N ALA A 524 37.81 16.19 16.91
CA ALA A 524 37.80 16.53 18.32
C ALA A 524 39.23 16.80 18.82
N TRP A 525 39.55 18.08 19.08
CA TRP A 525 40.85 18.51 19.58
C TRP A 525 40.83 18.86 21.09
N GLY A 526 41.72 18.22 21.84
CA GLY A 526 41.88 18.40 23.29
C GLY A 526 43.10 19.22 23.72
N GLY A 527 43.76 19.93 22.81
CA GLY A 527 44.87 20.85 23.11
C GLY A 527 46.29 20.25 23.05
N THR A 528 46.43 18.94 22.84
CA THR A 528 47.73 18.26 22.65
C THR A 528 47.62 17.13 21.60
N ALA A 529 48.72 16.78 20.93
CA ALA A 529 48.69 15.72 19.91
C ALA A 529 48.19 14.35 20.41
N GLY A 530 48.35 14.04 21.71
CA GLY A 530 47.81 12.81 22.31
C GLY A 530 46.34 12.91 22.74
N THR A 531 45.71 14.06 22.54
CA THR A 531 44.30 14.33 22.83
C THR A 531 43.57 14.83 21.59
N ASP A 532 43.99 14.36 20.43
CA ASP A 532 43.46 14.73 19.11
C ASP A 532 42.82 13.53 18.44
N ARG A 533 41.69 13.75 17.77
CA ARG A 533 41.11 12.73 16.90
C ARG A 533 41.48 13.05 15.46
N ASN A 534 42.26 12.17 14.86
CA ASN A 534 42.74 12.37 13.49
C ASN A 534 42.37 11.18 12.60
N LEU A 535 42.12 11.46 11.32
CA LEU A 535 41.90 10.44 10.29
C LEU A 535 43.09 10.40 9.33
N TYR A 536 43.60 9.21 9.07
CA TYR A 536 44.70 8.96 8.15
C TYR A 536 44.22 8.10 6.99
N VAL A 537 44.41 8.61 5.78
CA VAL A 537 44.28 7.85 4.54
C VAL A 537 45.68 7.34 4.20
N ALA A 538 45.91 6.06 4.45
CA ALA A 538 47.19 5.37 4.21
C ALA A 538 47.36 4.92 2.75
N GLY A 539 46.28 4.87 1.96
CA GLY A 539 46.31 4.50 0.56
C GLY A 539 44.92 4.18 -0.02
N PHE A 540 44.90 3.91 -1.32
CA PHE A 540 43.74 3.41 -2.04
C PHE A 540 44.17 2.26 -2.96
N SER A 541 43.27 1.32 -3.19
CA SER A 541 43.34 0.43 -4.35
C SER A 541 42.04 0.48 -5.16
N VAL A 542 42.15 0.49 -6.49
CA VAL A 542 41.02 0.39 -7.43
C VAL A 542 41.16 -0.90 -8.22
N ASP A 543 40.17 -1.79 -8.14
CA ASP A 543 40.22 -3.15 -8.67
C ASP A 543 41.46 -3.95 -8.23
N GLY A 544 41.95 -3.69 -7.01
CA GLY A 544 43.17 -4.29 -6.46
C GLY A 544 44.47 -3.67 -6.99
N HIS A 545 44.40 -2.63 -7.83
CA HIS A 545 45.56 -1.82 -8.22
C HIS A 545 45.75 -0.66 -7.25
N GLU A 546 46.82 -0.73 -6.46
CA GLU A 546 47.26 0.36 -5.59
C GLU A 546 47.41 1.68 -6.37
N GLN A 547 46.89 2.76 -5.80
CA GLN A 547 46.94 4.10 -6.36
C GLN A 547 48.12 4.88 -5.75
N PRO A 548 49.23 5.06 -6.47
CA PRO A 548 50.44 5.63 -5.87
C PRO A 548 50.23 7.07 -5.40
N GLY A 549 50.61 7.35 -4.15
CA GLY A 549 50.58 8.71 -3.60
C GLY A 549 49.22 9.19 -3.10
N ALA A 550 48.18 8.33 -3.13
CA ALA A 550 46.85 8.64 -2.61
C ALA A 550 46.81 8.51 -1.07
N THR A 551 47.60 9.34 -0.38
CA THR A 551 47.69 9.38 1.08
C THR A 551 47.37 10.77 1.61
N ALA A 552 46.70 10.86 2.75
CA ALA A 552 46.42 12.13 3.42
C ALA A 552 46.35 11.94 4.94
N ALA A 553 46.65 13.01 5.67
CA ALA A 553 46.37 13.09 7.10
C ALA A 553 45.43 14.28 7.35
N LEU A 554 44.26 13.98 7.90
CA LEU A 554 43.20 14.94 8.20
C LEU A 554 43.25 15.22 9.71
N MET A 555 43.94 16.30 10.06
CA MET A 555 44.15 16.74 11.46
C MET A 555 43.00 17.62 12.01
N SER A 556 41.96 17.80 11.20
CA SER A 556 40.73 18.50 11.56
C SER A 556 39.62 18.06 10.62
N ALA A 557 38.36 18.33 10.98
CA ALA A 557 37.23 18.00 10.11
C ALA A 557 37.41 18.70 8.75
N GLY A 558 37.23 17.94 7.68
CA GLY A 558 37.57 18.40 6.33
C GLY A 558 37.63 17.25 5.34
N THR A 559 37.92 17.58 4.08
CA THR A 559 37.89 16.64 2.97
C THR A 559 39.25 16.54 2.30
N ALA A 560 39.74 15.33 2.12
CA ALA A 560 40.88 15.03 1.26
C ALA A 560 40.37 14.62 -0.13
N HIS A 561 40.95 15.20 -1.17
CA HIS A 561 40.53 15.03 -2.56
C HIS A 561 41.58 14.22 -3.34
N PHE A 562 41.14 13.18 -4.04
CA PHE A 562 42.01 12.28 -4.78
C PHE A 562 41.48 12.10 -6.20
N ASN A 563 42.40 11.95 -7.15
CA ASN A 563 42.07 11.41 -8.47
C ASN A 563 42.60 9.98 -8.49
N VAL A 564 41.71 9.02 -8.69
CA VAL A 564 42.07 7.61 -8.80
C VAL A 564 41.90 7.16 -10.23
N ASP A 565 42.91 6.50 -10.77
CA ASP A 565 42.93 5.94 -12.11
C ASP A 565 43.59 4.56 -12.06
N PRO A 566 42.83 3.47 -12.19
CA PRO A 566 43.41 2.12 -12.22
C PRO A 566 44.32 1.87 -13.42
N TRP A 567 44.37 2.79 -14.39
CA TRP A 567 45.10 2.66 -15.66
C TRP A 567 46.31 3.61 -15.80
N ALA A 568 46.61 4.43 -14.79
CA ALA A 568 47.67 5.46 -14.82
C ALA A 568 49.07 4.98 -14.39
#